data_AF-A0A3B8Z1P3-F1
#
_entry.id   AF-A0A3B8Z1P3-F1
#
_cell.length_a   1.000
_cell.length_b   1.000
_cell.length_c   1.000
_cell.angle_alpha   90.00
_cell.angle_beta   90.00
_cell.angle_gamma   90.00
#
_symmetry.space_group_name_H-M   'P 1'
#
loop_
_entity.id
_entity.type
_entity.pdbx_description
1 polymer ?
#
loop_
_entity_poly.entity_id
_entity_poly.type
_entity_poly.pdbx_seq_one_letter_code
_entity_poly.pdbx_strand_id
1 'polypeptide(L)'
;ILANAAREVLGRPLQLTADRLEALANPEEVVQTRTGTGGAAGAAVEAMLEECSQRALAHQQFCNRERQRIADGEAGLLAQARKRAATNSAQVE
;
A
#
# COMPACT_ATOMS: atom_id res chain seq x y z
N ILE A 1 -12.20 -27.19 -30.32
CA ILE A 1 -11.90 -25.74 -30.16
C ILE A 1 -10.42 -25.51 -29.82
N LEU A 2 -9.93 -26.01 -28.68
CA LEU A 2 -8.54 -25.76 -28.24
C LEU A 2 -7.45 -26.21 -29.23
N ALA A 3 -7.59 -27.40 -29.84
CA ALA A 3 -6.64 -27.90 -30.83
C ALA A 3 -6.59 -27.05 -32.12
N ASN A 4 -7.74 -26.48 -32.53
CA ASN A 4 -7.81 -25.60 -33.70
C ASN A 4 -7.18 -24.24 -33.38
N ALA A 5 -7.51 -23.65 -32.23
CA ALA A 5 -6.92 -22.40 -31.77
C ALA A 5 -5.39 -22.51 -31.59
N ALA A 6 -4.88 -23.62 -31.07
CA ALA A 6 -3.44 -23.86 -30.95
C ALA A 6 -2.74 -23.88 -32.32
N ARG A 7 -3.37 -24.52 -33.31
CA ARG A 7 -2.81 -24.60 -34.66
C ARG A 7 -2.81 -23.23 -35.36
N GLU A 8 -3.83 -22.42 -35.09
CA GLU A 8 -3.97 -21.06 -35.63
C GLU A 8 -2.99 -20.06 -35.00
N VAL A 9 -2.81 -20.10 -33.68
CA VAL A 9 -1.96 -19.14 -32.95
C VAL A 9 -0.49 -19.57 -32.91
N LEU A 10 -0.22 -20.87 -32.73
CA LEU A 10 1.13 -21.39 -32.50
C LEU A 10 1.70 -22.16 -33.70
N GLY A 11 0.91 -22.36 -34.77
CA GLY A 11 1.33 -23.13 -35.95
C GLY A 11 1.48 -24.64 -35.72
N ARG A 12 1.20 -25.12 -34.50
CA ARG A 12 1.35 -26.53 -34.12
C ARG A 12 0.30 -26.93 -33.08
N PRO A 13 -0.11 -28.22 -33.03
CA PRO A 13 -1.02 -28.68 -31.99
C PRO A 13 -0.34 -28.57 -30.61
N LEU A 14 -1.11 -28.12 -29.62
CA LEU A 14 -0.69 -28.17 -28.22
C LEU A 14 -1.06 -29.55 -27.67
N GLN A 15 -0.09 -30.33 -27.23
CA GLN A 15 -0.34 -31.59 -26.53
C GLN A 15 -0.62 -31.30 -25.05
N LEU A 16 -1.90 -31.15 -24.71
CA LEU A 16 -2.37 -31.09 -23.34
C LEU A 16 -3.18 -32.35 -23.05
N THR A 17 -2.89 -33.00 -21.92
CA THR A 17 -3.69 -34.11 -21.41
C THR A 17 -4.99 -33.57 -20.80
N ALA A 18 -6.05 -34.39 -20.79
CA ALA A 18 -7.33 -34.04 -20.16
C ALA A 18 -7.13 -33.62 -18.69
N ASP A 19 -6.28 -34.37 -17.96
CA ASP A 19 -5.95 -34.11 -16.56
C ASP A 19 -5.36 -32.71 -16.33
N ARG A 20 -4.57 -32.19 -17.28
CA ARG A 20 -3.99 -30.83 -17.18
C ARG A 20 -5.01 -29.73 -17.45
N LEU A 21 -6.08 -30.04 -18.19
CA LEU A 21 -7.18 -29.12 -18.43
C LEU A 21 -8.19 -29.14 -17.28
N GLU A 22 -8.43 -30.31 -16.68
CA GLU A 22 -9.27 -30.43 -15.46
C GLU A 22 -8.69 -29.64 -14.29
N ALA A 23 -7.36 -29.61 -14.13
CA ALA A 23 -6.70 -28.76 -13.13
C ALA A 23 -6.95 -27.24 -13.33
N LEU A 24 -7.45 -26.82 -14.50
CA LEU A 24 -7.85 -25.44 -14.78
C LEU A 24 -9.37 -25.22 -14.67
N ALA A 25 -10.14 -26.28 -14.44
CA ALA A 25 -11.59 -26.22 -14.30
C ALA A 25 -12.02 -25.67 -12.93
N ASN A 26 -11.10 -25.59 -11.95
CA ASN A 26 -11.32 -24.96 -10.66
C ASN A 26 -10.64 -23.58 -10.61
N PRO A 27 -11.41 -22.47 -10.74
CA PRO A 27 -10.86 -21.12 -10.68
C PRO A 27 -10.13 -20.81 -9.36
N GLU A 28 -10.57 -21.39 -8.24
CA GLU A 28 -9.95 -21.17 -6.94
C GLU A 28 -8.52 -21.68 -6.92
N GLU A 29 -8.29 -22.91 -7.40
CA GLU A 29 -6.95 -23.50 -7.51
C GLU A 29 -6.03 -22.66 -8.41
N VAL A 30 -6.56 -22.17 -9.54
CA VAL A 30 -5.81 -21.31 -10.46
C VAL A 30 -5.39 -20.01 -9.78
N VAL A 31 -6.26 -19.38 -8.98
CA VAL A 31 -5.92 -18.18 -8.22
C VAL A 31 -4.82 -18.47 -7.19
N GLN A 32 -4.88 -19.61 -6.49
CA GLN A 32 -3.86 -19.99 -5.52
C GLN A 32 -2.47 -20.21 -6.14
N THR A 33 -2.37 -20.48 -7.45
CA THR A 33 -1.06 -20.55 -8.13
C THR A 33 -0.35 -19.19 -8.26
N ARG A 34 -1.05 -18.08 -8.05
CA ARG A 34 -0.53 -16.71 -8.22
C ARG A 34 0.11 -16.20 -6.93
N THR A 35 1.22 -16.80 -6.54
CA THR A 35 1.91 -16.55 -5.25
C THR A 35 3.00 -15.47 -5.29
N GLY A 36 3.37 -14.97 -6.47
CA GLY A 36 4.38 -13.90 -6.60
C GLY A 36 3.94 -12.57 -5.99
N THR A 37 4.85 -11.60 -5.89
CA THR A 37 4.53 -10.23 -5.47
C THR A 37 3.41 -9.64 -6.33
N GLY A 38 2.38 -9.07 -5.70
CA GLY A 38 1.16 -8.61 -6.39
C GLY A 38 0.22 -9.73 -6.85
N GLY A 39 0.48 -10.97 -6.42
CA GLY A 39 -0.31 -12.15 -6.72
C GLY A 39 -1.64 -12.21 -5.95
N ALA A 40 -2.57 -12.98 -6.50
CA ALA A 40 -3.93 -13.12 -5.97
C ALA A 40 -4.12 -14.33 -5.04
N ALA A 41 -3.07 -15.14 -4.84
CA ALA A 41 -3.12 -16.22 -3.86
C ALA A 41 -3.40 -15.66 -2.47
N GLY A 42 -4.15 -16.39 -1.63
CA GLY A 42 -4.63 -15.90 -0.33
C GLY A 42 -3.50 -15.36 0.54
N ALA A 43 -2.42 -16.14 0.70
CA ALA A 43 -1.25 -15.74 1.48
C ALA A 43 -0.53 -14.50 0.91
N ALA A 44 -0.51 -14.33 -0.42
CA ALA A 44 0.08 -13.16 -1.06
C ALA A 44 -0.75 -11.90 -0.78
N VAL A 45 -2.07 -12.01 -0.83
CA VAL A 45 -2.99 -10.91 -0.50
C VAL A 45 -2.92 -10.55 0.98
N GLU A 46 -2.91 -11.53 1.88
CA GLU A 46 -2.76 -11.32 3.33
C GLU A 46 -1.45 -10.58 3.66
N ALA A 47 -0.33 -10.99 3.05
CA ALA A 47 0.95 -10.29 3.22
C ALA A 47 0.88 -8.82 2.76
N MET A 48 0.22 -8.55 1.63
CA MET A 48 0.03 -7.17 1.14
C MET A 48 -0.89 -6.35 2.06
N LEU A 49 -1.95 -6.95 2.60
CA LEU A 49 -2.85 -6.28 3.55
C LEU A 49 -2.10 -5.90 4.84
N GLU A 50 -1.26 -6.79 5.35
CA GLU A 50 -0.41 -6.53 6.51
C GLU A 50 0.56 -5.39 6.23
N GLU A 51 1.25 -5.39 5.08
CA GLU A 51 2.14 -4.29 4.69
C GLU A 51 1.39 -2.95 4.61
N CYS A 52 0.21 -2.94 3.97
CA CYS A 52 -0.63 -1.74 3.88
C CYS A 52 -1.05 -1.22 5.26
N SER A 53 -1.44 -2.12 6.16
CA SER A 53 -1.82 -1.78 7.54
C SER A 53 -0.65 -1.13 8.30
N GLN A 54 0.53 -1.75 8.25
CA GLN A 54 1.73 -1.23 8.89
C GLN A 54 2.13 0.15 8.35
N ARG A 55 2.06 0.34 7.03
CA ARG A 55 2.34 1.64 6.38
C ARG A 55 1.34 2.71 6.77
N ALA A 56 0.05 2.37 6.83
CA ALA A 56 -0.99 3.31 7.26
C ALA A 56 -0.77 3.77 8.71
N LEU A 57 -0.47 2.84 9.62
CA LEU A 57 -0.14 3.13 11.02
C LEU A 57 1.10 4.02 11.14
N ALA A 58 2.18 3.69 10.42
CA ALA A 58 3.40 4.49 10.42
C ALA A 58 3.14 5.93 9.92
N HIS A 59 2.35 6.08 8.85
CA HIS A 59 1.95 7.40 8.34
C HIS A 59 1.11 8.18 9.35
N GLN A 60 0.13 7.53 9.99
CA GLN A 60 -0.69 8.18 11.01
C GLN A 60 0.17 8.70 12.17
N GLN A 61 1.10 7.88 12.67
CA GLN A 61 2.02 8.26 13.73
C GLN A 61 2.92 9.42 13.30
N PHE A 62 3.43 9.41 12.07
CA PHE A 62 4.21 10.52 11.51
C PHE A 62 3.39 11.82 11.50
N CYS A 63 2.17 11.79 10.95
CA CYS A 63 1.29 12.95 10.90
C CYS A 63 1.01 13.54 12.29
N ASN A 64 0.78 12.68 13.29
CA ASN A 64 0.54 13.12 14.66
C ASN A 64 1.77 13.79 15.28
N ARG A 65 2.96 13.20 15.10
CA ARG A 65 4.23 13.81 15.58
C ARG A 65 4.49 15.15 14.94
N GLU A 66 4.33 15.27 13.63
CA GLU A 66 4.57 16.52 12.92
C GLU A 66 3.55 17.60 13.31
N ARG A 67 2.28 17.24 13.48
CA ARG A 67 1.26 18.17 13.97
C ARG A 67 1.63 18.72 15.36
N GLN A 68 2.06 17.85 16.26
CA GLN A 68 2.48 18.27 17.60
C GLN A 68 3.72 19.18 17.54
N ARG A 69 4.73 18.79 16.76
CA ARG A 69 5.96 19.57 16.58
C ARG A 69 5.68 20.99 16.07
N ILE A 70 4.75 21.13 15.12
CA ILE A 70 4.35 22.43 14.59
C ILE A 70 3.62 23.24 15.67
N ALA A 71 2.65 22.65 16.36
CA ALA A 71 1.89 23.33 17.42
C ALA A 71 2.79 23.83 18.56
N ASP A 72 3.77 23.03 18.98
CA ASP A 72 4.75 23.41 20.00
C ASP A 72 5.63 24.58 19.52
N GLY A 73 6.05 24.53 18.24
CA GLY A 73 6.80 25.61 17.60
C GLY A 73 6.02 26.92 17.53
N GLU A 74 4.75 26.86 17.12
CA GLU A 74 3.85 28.02 17.07
C GLU A 74 3.62 28.61 18.45
N ALA A 75 3.36 27.78 19.46
CA ALA A 75 3.21 28.21 20.84
C ALA A 75 4.47 28.91 21.37
N GLY A 76 5.66 28.35 21.06
CA GLY A 76 6.94 28.94 21.40
C GLY A 76 7.17 30.30 20.76
N LEU A 77 6.86 30.44 19.46
CA LEU A 77 6.98 31.71 18.74
C LEU A 77 6.01 32.77 19.28
N LEU A 78 4.75 32.41 19.54
CA LEU A 78 3.76 33.31 20.12
C LEU A 78 4.19 33.79 21.52
N ALA A 79 4.73 32.90 22.35
CA ALA A 79 5.24 33.27 23.67
C ALA A 79 6.40 34.27 23.57
N GLN A 80 7.34 34.05 22.65
CA GLN A 80 8.44 34.98 22.40
C GLN A 80 7.96 36.34 21.87
N ALA A 81 7.01 36.35 20.93
CA ALA A 81 6.44 37.56 20.38
C ALA A 81 5.72 38.38 21.47
N ARG A 82 4.91 37.73 22.31
CA ARG A 82 4.23 38.37 23.46
C ARG A 82 5.23 38.95 24.46
N LYS A 83 6.30 38.21 24.78
CA LYS A 83 7.36 38.70 25.68
C LYS A 83 8.02 39.97 25.11
N ARG A 84 8.37 39.96 23.82
CA ARG A 84 8.97 41.13 23.15
C ARG A 84 8.02 42.33 23.12
N ALA A 85 6.74 42.11 22.81
CA ALA A 85 5.74 43.17 22.81
C ALA A 85 5.63 43.83 24.20
N ALA A 86 5.52 43.02 25.26
CA ALA A 86 5.46 43.52 26.64
C ALA A 86 6.72 44.32 27.04
N THR A 87 7.91 43.87 26.63
CA THR A 87 9.16 44.60 26.89
C THR A 87 9.21 45.94 26.16
N ASN A 88 8.78 46.00 24.90
CA ASN A 88 8.75 47.25 24.14
C ASN A 88 7.72 48.25 24.71
N SER A 89 6.57 47.78 25.20
CA SER A 89 5.56 48.63 25.84
C SER A 89 6.07 49.27 27.13
N ALA A 90 6.86 48.54 27.92
CA ALA A 90 7.40 49.03 29.20
C ALA A 90 8.59 50.00 29.07
N GLN A 91 9.16 50.17 27.86
CA GLN A 91 10.25 51.11 27.58
C GLN A 91 9.77 52.46 27.04
N VAL A 92 8.47 52.59 26.75
CA VAL A 92 7.86 53.78 26.14
C VAL A 92 7.06 54.61 27.16
N GLU A 93 6.88 54.12 28.39
CA GLU A 93 6.38 54.87 29.56
C GLU A 93 7.53 55.43 30.40
#